data_AF-A0A2E8WYQ4-F1
#
_entry.id   AF-A0A2E8WYQ4-F1
#
_cell.length_a   1.000
_cell.length_b   1.000
_cell.length_c   1.000
_cell.angle_alpha   90.00
_cell.angle_beta   90.00
_cell.angle_gamma   90.00
#
_symmetry.space_group_name_H-M   'P 1'
#
loop_
_entity.id
_entity.type
_entity.pdbx_description
1 polymer ?
#
loop_
_entity_poly.entity_id
_entity_poly.type
_entity_poly.pdbx_seq_one_letter_code
_entity_poly.pdbx_strand_id
1 'polypeptide(L)'
;MQLTNTSNMNTTTIQQTMLRATFALCAAASLWGCKPELQGELGQPFNKVDGMIGVWELNSFSQTDLQSALTEVRDLSELYIDGMVTPMRITLNEDRSYAVSLEKGRNYFGDMGTWGLDDEEHPTFLILHTKDDMGMVTDTLQYNLGAVVRPHDSILDIVYDRPCDGDPVLAYTFSFTRQS
;
A
#
# COMPACT_ATOMS: atom_id res chain seq x y z
N MET A 1 96.23 5.03 17.21
CA MET A 1 95.08 5.66 17.91
C MET A 1 94.17 6.22 16.82
N GLN A 2 92.84 6.14 16.99
CA GLN A 2 91.72 6.34 16.03
C GLN A 2 91.14 4.99 15.54
N LEU A 3 90.10 4.43 16.18
CA LEU A 3 88.65 4.75 16.17
C LEU A 3 88.03 4.73 14.78
N THR A 4 87.06 3.82 14.55
CA THR A 4 85.83 4.16 13.83
C THR A 4 84.72 3.14 14.13
N ASN A 5 83.66 3.67 14.76
CA ASN A 5 82.35 3.07 14.91
C ASN A 5 81.75 2.71 13.55
N THR A 6 81.16 1.52 13.44
CA THR A 6 80.15 1.20 12.43
C THR A 6 78.77 1.42 13.05
N SER A 7 78.17 2.57 12.73
CA SER A 7 76.78 2.88 13.04
C SER A 7 75.84 2.36 11.95
N ASN A 8 74.74 1.77 12.39
CA ASN A 8 73.37 1.99 11.91
C ASN A 8 73.18 2.22 10.40
N MET A 9 73.09 1.14 9.63
CA MET A 9 72.32 1.13 8.38
C MET A 9 71.45 -0.13 8.41
N ASN A 10 70.11 0.01 8.38
CA ASN A 10 69.15 -0.95 7.78
C ASN A 10 67.68 -0.86 8.27
N THR A 11 67.27 0.10 9.08
CA THR A 11 65.87 0.16 9.55
C THR A 11 64.91 0.95 8.64
N THR A 12 65.38 1.95 7.90
CA THR A 12 64.55 2.83 7.05
C THR A 12 64.13 2.20 5.73
N THR A 13 64.96 1.34 5.12
CA THR A 13 64.68 0.69 3.82
C THR A 13 63.58 -0.39 3.95
N ILE A 14 63.53 -1.08 5.10
CA ILE A 14 62.53 -2.11 5.42
C ILE A 14 61.16 -1.49 5.68
N GLN A 15 61.10 -0.35 6.39
CA GLN A 15 59.86 0.40 6.57
C GLN A 15 59.27 0.90 5.25
N GLN A 16 60.11 1.40 4.33
CA GLN A 16 59.65 1.88 3.02
C GLN A 16 59.14 0.75 2.10
N THR A 17 59.71 -0.45 2.20
CA THR A 17 59.23 -1.62 1.42
C THR A 17 57.94 -2.20 2.00
N MET A 18 57.79 -2.27 3.33
CA MET A 18 56.51 -2.64 3.95
C MET A 18 55.40 -1.66 3.61
N LEU A 19 55.64 -0.35 3.68
CA LEU A 19 54.62 0.67 3.41
C LEU A 19 54.10 0.60 1.96
N ARG A 20 54.98 0.31 1.00
CA ARG A 20 54.62 0.11 -0.41
C ARG A 20 53.85 -1.19 -0.64
N ALA A 21 54.22 -2.27 0.04
CA ALA A 21 53.50 -3.54 -0.05
C ALA A 21 52.08 -3.45 0.52
N THR A 22 51.89 -2.74 1.63
CA THR A 22 50.57 -2.53 2.25
C THR A 22 49.66 -1.66 1.38
N PHE A 23 50.21 -0.63 0.73
CA PHE A 23 49.42 0.22 -0.20
C PHE A 23 48.96 -0.56 -1.44
N ALA A 24 49.80 -1.45 -1.96
CA ALA A 24 49.45 -2.32 -3.08
C ALA A 24 48.36 -3.35 -2.72
N LEU A 25 48.39 -3.89 -1.49
CA LEU A 25 47.40 -4.86 -1.02
C LEU A 25 46.02 -4.21 -0.78
N CYS A 26 45.97 -3.00 -0.24
CA CYS A 26 44.73 -2.25 -0.04
C CYS A 26 44.06 -1.84 -1.38
N ALA A 27 44.85 -1.47 -2.39
CA ALA A 27 44.33 -1.13 -3.72
C ALA A 27 43.74 -2.34 -4.46
N ALA A 28 44.27 -3.54 -4.22
CA ALA A 28 43.72 -4.77 -4.79
C ALA A 28 42.38 -5.16 -4.13
N ALA A 29 42.23 -4.92 -2.82
CA ALA A 29 40.99 -5.23 -2.09
C ALA A 29 39.81 -4.32 -2.48
N SER A 30 40.06 -3.09 -2.93
CA SER A 30 39.00 -2.18 -3.38
C SER A 30 38.34 -2.56 -4.72
N LEU A 31 38.99 -3.40 -5.53
CA LEU A 31 38.44 -3.85 -6.82
C LEU A 31 37.49 -5.06 -6.70
N TRP A 32 37.50 -5.75 -5.56
CA TRP A 32 36.62 -6.90 -5.29
C TRP A 32 35.39 -6.55 -4.44
N GLY A 33 35.28 -5.30 -4.00
CA GLY A 33 34.16 -4.80 -3.18
C GLY A 33 32.93 -4.34 -3.98
N CYS A 34 32.95 -4.41 -5.32
CA CYS A 34 31.78 -4.09 -6.13
C CYS A 34 30.72 -5.18 -5.95
N LYS A 35 29.74 -4.92 -5.08
CA LYS A 35 28.49 -5.69 -5.04
C LYS A 35 27.93 -5.70 -6.47
N PRO A 36 27.65 -6.87 -7.08
CA PRO A 36 27.04 -6.91 -8.39
C PRO A 36 25.75 -6.07 -8.34
N GLU A 37 25.63 -5.11 -9.26
CA GLU A 37 24.37 -4.40 -9.45
C GLU A 37 23.27 -5.44 -9.67
N LEU A 38 22.13 -5.24 -9.01
CA LEU A 38 20.96 -6.08 -9.18
C LEU A 38 20.47 -5.94 -10.62
N GLN A 39 20.98 -6.80 -11.50
CA GLN A 39 20.52 -6.95 -12.87
C GLN A 39 19.28 -7.84 -12.83
N GLY A 40 18.17 -7.26 -12.41
CA GLY A 40 16.85 -7.83 -12.56
C GLY A 40 15.92 -6.73 -13.04
N GLU A 41 15.19 -6.97 -14.12
CA GLU A 41 14.09 -6.08 -14.46
C GLU A 41 13.05 -6.21 -13.34
N LEU A 42 12.79 -5.12 -12.64
CA LEU A 42 11.57 -4.98 -11.86
C LEU A 42 10.46 -5.18 -12.88
N GLY A 43 9.70 -6.28 -12.79
CA GLY A 43 8.67 -6.64 -13.76
C GLY A 43 7.69 -5.47 -14.01
N GLN A 44 6.89 -5.59 -15.07
CA GLN A 44 5.94 -4.53 -15.41
C GLN A 44 5.04 -4.19 -14.21
N PRO A 45 4.82 -2.89 -13.91
CA PRO A 45 3.90 -2.51 -12.85
C PRO A 45 2.52 -3.08 -13.16
N PHE A 46 1.87 -3.66 -12.16
CA PHE A 46 0.52 -4.17 -12.32
C PHE A 46 -0.47 -3.01 -12.49
N ASN A 47 -1.53 -3.27 -13.25
CA ASN A 47 -2.65 -2.38 -13.41
C ASN A 47 -3.54 -2.43 -12.15
N LYS A 48 -3.74 -1.28 -11.51
CA LYS A 48 -4.48 -1.18 -10.24
C LYS A 48 -5.98 -1.20 -10.48
N VAL A 49 -6.44 -0.79 -11.66
CA VAL A 49 -7.84 -0.94 -12.08
C VAL A 49 -8.22 -2.41 -12.14
N ASP A 50 -7.38 -3.26 -12.74
CA ASP A 50 -7.59 -4.71 -12.82
C ASP A 50 -7.62 -5.35 -11.43
N GLY A 51 -6.92 -4.75 -10.46
CA GLY A 51 -7.01 -5.14 -9.06
C GLY A 51 -8.37 -4.92 -8.44
N MET A 52 -9.08 -3.84 -8.81
CA MET A 52 -10.38 -3.48 -8.24
C MET A 52 -11.55 -4.24 -8.86
N ILE A 53 -11.42 -4.66 -10.12
CA ILE A 53 -12.49 -5.38 -10.83
C ILE A 53 -12.85 -6.68 -10.12
N GLY A 54 -14.15 -6.93 -9.93
CA GLY A 54 -14.66 -8.15 -9.33
C GLY A 54 -15.91 -7.94 -8.48
N VAL A 55 -16.34 -9.03 -7.85
CA VAL A 55 -17.42 -9.04 -6.85
C VAL A 55 -16.79 -9.11 -5.46
N TRP A 56 -17.12 -8.13 -4.63
CA TRP A 56 -16.58 -7.95 -3.30
C TRP A 56 -17.70 -8.11 -2.28
N GLU A 57 -17.59 -9.09 -1.39
CA GLU A 57 -18.57 -9.36 -0.34
C GLU A 57 -18.06 -8.87 1.01
N LEU A 58 -18.90 -8.16 1.75
CA LEU A 58 -18.53 -7.58 3.03
C LEU A 58 -18.22 -8.69 4.04
N ASN A 59 -17.02 -8.63 4.60
CA ASN A 59 -16.52 -9.57 5.59
C ASN A 59 -16.48 -8.95 7.00
N SER A 60 -16.23 -7.65 7.12
CA SER A 60 -16.34 -6.94 8.40
C SER A 60 -16.69 -5.47 8.24
N PHE A 61 -17.29 -4.91 9.27
CA PHE A 61 -17.60 -3.48 9.38
C PHE A 61 -17.21 -2.97 10.76
N SER A 62 -16.42 -1.90 10.80
CA SER A 62 -15.99 -1.27 12.05
C SER A 62 -16.09 0.24 12.01
N GLN A 63 -16.12 0.82 13.20
CA GLN A 63 -16.13 2.25 13.43
C GLN A 63 -14.94 2.62 14.33
N THR A 64 -14.16 3.61 13.90
CA THR A 64 -13.00 4.12 14.63
C THR A 64 -13.27 5.55 15.09
N ASP A 65 -13.06 5.82 16.38
CA ASP A 65 -13.02 7.17 16.94
C ASP A 65 -11.62 7.77 16.76
N LEU A 66 -11.53 8.79 15.91
CA LEU A 66 -10.26 9.44 15.56
C LEU A 66 -9.86 10.53 16.56
N GLN A 67 -10.77 10.95 17.45
CA GLN A 67 -10.50 11.95 18.48
C GLN A 67 -10.05 11.33 19.80
N SER A 68 -10.32 10.03 19.99
CA SER A 68 -9.80 9.30 21.14
C SER A 68 -8.28 9.19 21.09
N ALA A 69 -7.60 9.51 22.20
CA ALA A 69 -6.16 9.39 22.33
C ALA A 69 -5.63 7.95 22.16
N LEU A 70 -6.50 6.95 22.32
CA LEU A 70 -6.17 5.53 22.16
C LEU A 70 -6.65 4.96 20.81
N THR A 71 -7.33 5.77 19.98
CA THR A 71 -7.97 5.35 18.73
C THR A 71 -8.85 4.11 18.94
N GLU A 72 -9.98 4.31 19.61
CA GLU A 72 -10.90 3.21 19.91
C GLU A 72 -11.59 2.71 18.64
N VAL A 73 -11.52 1.40 18.40
CA VAL A 73 -12.18 0.71 17.29
C VAL A 73 -13.31 -0.15 17.84
N ARG A 74 -14.50 0.00 17.27
CA ARG A 74 -15.65 -0.87 17.55
C ARG A 74 -16.00 -1.69 16.33
N ASP A 75 -16.07 -3.00 16.53
CA ASP A 75 -16.65 -3.91 15.54
C ASP A 75 -18.18 -3.79 15.58
N LEU A 76 -18.77 -3.53 14.42
CA LEU A 76 -20.21 -3.38 14.21
C LEU A 76 -20.69 -4.31 13.08
N SER A 77 -19.95 -5.39 12.80
CA SER A 77 -20.24 -6.32 11.71
C SER A 77 -21.63 -6.94 11.82
N GLU A 78 -22.18 -7.12 13.03
CA GLU A 78 -23.53 -7.63 13.28
C GLU A 78 -24.66 -6.82 12.61
N LEU A 79 -24.40 -5.55 12.30
CA LEU A 79 -25.35 -4.67 11.60
C LEU A 79 -25.54 -5.06 10.13
N TYR A 80 -24.59 -5.82 9.56
CA TYR A 80 -24.61 -6.24 8.15
C TYR A 80 -24.53 -7.76 7.99
N ILE A 81 -23.88 -8.46 8.92
CA ILE A 81 -23.54 -9.88 8.83
C ILE A 81 -24.17 -10.60 10.03
N ASP A 82 -25.25 -11.32 9.80
CA ASP A 82 -25.94 -12.11 10.83
C ASP A 82 -26.00 -13.61 10.52
N GLY A 83 -25.43 -14.03 9.39
CA GLY A 83 -25.44 -15.41 8.92
C GLY A 83 -26.80 -15.90 8.41
N MET A 84 -27.80 -15.02 8.30
CA MET A 84 -29.15 -15.35 7.81
C MET A 84 -29.39 -14.86 6.39
N VAL A 85 -28.89 -13.67 6.07
CA VAL A 85 -28.99 -13.06 4.73
C VAL A 85 -27.61 -12.91 4.09
N THR A 86 -27.58 -12.68 2.79
CA THR A 86 -26.33 -12.41 2.07
C THR A 86 -25.74 -11.08 2.57
N PRO A 87 -24.46 -11.03 2.98
CA PRO A 87 -23.79 -9.78 3.29
C PRO A 87 -23.81 -8.83 2.08
N MET A 88 -23.57 -7.54 2.35
CA MET A 88 -23.43 -6.53 1.30
C MET A 88 -22.42 -6.98 0.24
N ARG A 89 -22.76 -6.80 -1.04
CA ARG A 89 -21.85 -7.03 -2.16
C ARG A 89 -21.70 -5.78 -3.01
N ILE A 90 -20.47 -5.45 -3.40
CA ILE A 90 -20.15 -4.42 -4.40
C ILE A 90 -19.57 -5.13 -5.62
N THR A 91 -20.15 -4.89 -6.79
CA THR A 91 -19.63 -5.38 -8.07
C THR A 91 -19.00 -4.23 -8.83
N LEU A 92 -17.71 -4.33 -9.15
CA LEU A 92 -16.95 -3.36 -9.94
C LEU A 92 -16.62 -4.00 -11.29
N ASN A 93 -17.24 -3.53 -12.37
CA ASN A 93 -17.08 -4.11 -13.71
C ASN A 93 -15.96 -3.44 -14.52
N GLU A 94 -15.44 -4.16 -15.50
CA GLU A 94 -14.43 -3.68 -16.45
C GLU A 94 -14.88 -2.45 -17.26
N ASP A 95 -16.19 -2.36 -17.56
CA ASP A 95 -16.80 -1.24 -18.29
C ASP A 95 -17.03 0.02 -17.43
N ARG A 96 -16.49 0.03 -16.21
CA ARG A 96 -16.67 1.08 -15.19
C ARG A 96 -18.07 1.18 -14.61
N SER A 97 -18.99 0.27 -14.90
CA SER A 97 -20.25 0.19 -14.16
C SER A 97 -20.03 -0.46 -12.79
N TYR A 98 -20.82 -0.04 -11.80
CA TYR A 98 -20.90 -0.75 -10.53
C TYR A 98 -22.33 -0.94 -10.07
N ALA A 99 -22.53 -1.93 -9.20
CA ALA A 99 -23.78 -2.20 -8.53
C ALA A 99 -23.53 -2.67 -7.09
N VAL A 100 -24.48 -2.37 -6.21
CA VAL A 100 -24.46 -2.78 -4.80
C VAL A 100 -25.69 -3.63 -4.53
N SER A 101 -25.48 -4.79 -3.90
CA SER A 101 -26.55 -5.64 -3.39
C SER A 101 -26.50 -5.62 -1.87
N LEU A 102 -27.61 -5.23 -1.23
CA LEU A 102 -27.71 -5.10 0.22
C LEU A 102 -29.06 -5.62 0.70
N GLU A 103 -29.06 -6.61 1.59
CA GLU A 103 -30.28 -7.11 2.24
C GLU A 103 -30.44 -6.54 3.66
N LYS A 104 -29.33 -6.23 4.34
CA LYS A 104 -29.32 -5.76 5.73
C LYS A 104 -28.24 -4.70 5.97
N GLY A 105 -28.57 -3.70 6.78
CA GLY A 105 -27.69 -2.60 7.15
C GLY A 105 -28.03 -1.33 6.38
N ARG A 106 -27.17 -0.32 6.48
CA ARG A 106 -27.37 0.96 5.79
C ARG A 106 -26.59 0.96 4.47
N ASN A 107 -27.22 1.40 3.39
CA ASN A 107 -26.49 1.63 2.15
C ASN A 107 -25.70 2.95 2.23
N TYR A 108 -24.38 2.85 2.19
CA TYR A 108 -23.47 4.00 2.11
C TYR A 108 -22.94 4.26 0.71
N PHE A 109 -23.10 3.34 -0.24
CA PHE A 109 -22.42 3.28 -1.52
C PHE A 109 -23.31 3.63 -2.72
N GLY A 110 -24.61 3.86 -2.48
CA GLY A 110 -25.62 3.94 -3.54
C GLY A 110 -25.93 2.57 -4.13
N ASP A 111 -26.94 2.49 -5.00
CA ASP A 111 -27.40 1.20 -5.53
C ASP A 111 -26.66 0.79 -6.81
N MET A 112 -26.36 1.76 -7.68
CA MET A 112 -25.65 1.52 -8.94
C MET A 112 -25.09 2.81 -9.53
N GLY A 113 -24.21 2.67 -10.52
CA GLY A 113 -23.70 3.80 -11.29
C GLY A 113 -22.40 3.48 -12.02
N THR A 114 -21.46 4.43 -12.02
CA THR A 114 -20.10 4.22 -12.54
C THR A 114 -19.05 4.46 -11.48
N TRP A 115 -17.95 3.71 -11.53
CA TRP A 115 -16.86 3.79 -10.57
C TRP A 115 -15.54 4.19 -11.23
N GLY A 116 -14.63 4.74 -10.43
CA GLY A 116 -13.29 5.10 -10.86
C GLY A 116 -12.35 5.29 -9.68
N LEU A 117 -11.08 5.53 -10.00
CA LEU A 117 -10.05 5.91 -9.05
C LEU A 117 -9.69 7.38 -9.29
N ASP A 118 -9.22 8.07 -8.26
CA ASP A 118 -8.71 9.44 -8.38
C ASP A 118 -7.45 9.52 -9.25
N ASP A 119 -6.54 8.56 -9.06
CA ASP A 119 -5.32 8.36 -9.83
C ASP A 119 -5.14 6.85 -10.09
N GLU A 120 -5.05 6.44 -11.35
CA GLU A 120 -4.90 5.01 -11.70
C GLU A 120 -3.49 4.47 -11.43
N GLU A 121 -2.48 5.33 -11.34
CA GLU A 121 -1.10 4.95 -11.00
C GLU A 121 -0.88 4.91 -9.49
N HIS A 122 -1.50 5.83 -8.74
CA HIS A 122 -1.34 5.98 -7.29
C HIS A 122 -2.69 6.20 -6.58
N PRO A 123 -3.60 5.21 -6.61
CA PRO A 123 -4.97 5.40 -6.15
C PRO A 123 -5.04 5.62 -4.64
N THR A 124 -5.74 6.68 -4.26
CA THR A 124 -6.05 7.01 -2.86
C THR A 124 -7.54 6.91 -2.60
N PHE A 125 -8.36 7.20 -3.62
CA PHE A 125 -9.81 7.25 -3.49
C PHE A 125 -10.53 6.34 -4.49
N LEU A 126 -11.57 5.67 -4.00
CA LEU A 126 -12.63 5.12 -4.83
C LEU A 126 -13.70 6.20 -5.02
N ILE A 127 -14.05 6.48 -6.28
CA ILE A 127 -15.08 7.45 -6.65
C ILE A 127 -16.25 6.68 -7.27
N LEU A 128 -17.45 6.88 -6.72
CA LEU A 128 -18.70 6.30 -7.21
C LEU A 128 -19.64 7.43 -7.67
N HIS A 129 -19.91 7.49 -8.97
CA HIS A 129 -20.96 8.32 -9.52
C HIS A 129 -22.25 7.52 -9.54
N THR A 130 -23.09 7.73 -8.52
CA THR A 130 -24.40 7.07 -8.38
C THR A 130 -25.35 7.53 -9.48
N LYS A 131 -26.17 6.61 -9.97
CA LYS A 131 -27.19 6.89 -10.99
C LYS A 131 -28.54 6.35 -10.55
N ASP A 132 -29.60 7.01 -11.00
CA ASP A 132 -30.96 6.49 -10.88
C ASP A 132 -31.29 5.49 -12.01
N ASP A 133 -32.49 4.90 -11.96
CA ASP A 133 -32.99 3.95 -12.96
C ASP A 133 -33.09 4.53 -14.39
N MET A 134 -33.06 5.86 -14.52
CA MET A 134 -33.08 6.58 -15.80
C MET A 134 -31.66 6.90 -16.30
N GLY A 135 -30.62 6.48 -15.57
CA GLY A 135 -29.22 6.68 -15.90
C GLY A 135 -28.69 8.08 -15.60
N MET A 136 -29.46 8.90 -14.87
CA MET A 136 -29.07 10.25 -14.49
C MET A 136 -28.20 10.21 -13.24
N VAL A 137 -27.11 10.98 -13.24
CA VAL A 137 -26.21 11.06 -12.06
C VAL A 137 -26.94 11.77 -10.92
N THR A 138 -27.01 11.10 -9.77
CA THR A 138 -27.69 11.61 -8.56
C THR A 138 -26.72 12.21 -7.56
N ASP A 139 -25.57 11.57 -7.37
CA ASP A 139 -24.56 11.97 -6.39
C ASP A 139 -23.18 11.42 -6.78
N THR A 140 -22.12 12.04 -6.27
CA THR A 140 -20.74 11.56 -6.37
C THR A 140 -20.20 11.28 -4.98
N LEU A 141 -19.96 10.00 -4.70
CA LEU A 141 -19.44 9.52 -3.44
C LEU A 141 -17.95 9.24 -3.57
N GLN A 142 -17.18 9.59 -2.55
CA GLN A 142 -15.73 9.40 -2.53
C GLN A 142 -15.32 8.74 -1.20
N TYR A 143 -14.48 7.71 -1.29
CA TYR A 143 -14.00 6.95 -0.15
C TYR A 143 -12.51 6.75 -0.21
N ASN A 144 -11.84 6.75 0.93
CA ASN A 144 -10.43 6.37 0.99
C ASN A 144 -10.29 4.86 0.75
N LEU A 145 -9.24 4.47 0.05
CA LEU A 145 -8.81 3.08 -0.02
C LEU A 145 -7.90 2.77 1.17
N GLY A 146 -8.14 1.66 1.86
CA GLY A 146 -7.26 1.20 2.95
C GLY A 146 -5.89 0.73 2.43
N ALA A 147 -5.86 0.17 1.22
CA ALA A 147 -4.64 -0.21 0.52
C ALA A 147 -4.88 -0.29 -1.00
N VAL A 148 -3.80 -0.25 -1.77
CA VAL A 148 -3.83 -0.54 -3.22
C VAL A 148 -4.08 -2.03 -3.41
N VAL A 149 -5.15 -2.37 -4.14
CA VAL A 149 -5.54 -3.76 -4.42
C VAL A 149 -4.85 -4.25 -5.70
N ARG A 150 -4.17 -5.39 -5.61
CA ARG A 150 -3.60 -6.11 -6.77
C ARG A 150 -4.61 -7.13 -7.30
N PRO A 151 -4.46 -7.59 -8.57
CA PRO A 151 -5.33 -8.63 -9.13
C PRO A 151 -5.43 -9.94 -8.32
N HIS A 152 -4.41 -10.24 -7.52
CA HIS A 152 -4.37 -11.44 -6.67
C HIS A 152 -4.71 -11.18 -5.20
N ASP A 153 -4.95 -9.91 -4.83
CA ASP A 153 -5.37 -9.60 -3.47
C ASP A 153 -6.84 -9.96 -3.28
N SER A 154 -7.12 -10.59 -2.14
CA SER A 154 -8.45 -11.06 -1.77
C SER A 154 -9.22 -10.07 -0.91
N ILE A 155 -8.58 -8.99 -0.46
CA ILE A 155 -9.17 -8.01 0.46
C ILE A 155 -9.23 -6.64 -0.22
N LEU A 156 -10.37 -5.98 -0.08
CA LEU A 156 -10.59 -4.58 -0.41
C LEU A 156 -11.11 -3.87 0.83
N ASP A 157 -10.34 -2.92 1.35
CA ASP A 157 -10.76 -2.07 2.46
C ASP A 157 -11.18 -0.70 1.94
N ILE A 158 -12.40 -0.30 2.26
CA ILE A 158 -12.94 1.04 1.95
C ILE A 158 -13.17 1.78 3.26
N VAL A 159 -12.60 2.98 3.37
CA VAL A 159 -12.70 3.81 4.57
C VAL A 159 -13.47 5.08 4.26
N TYR A 160 -14.53 5.31 5.04
CA TYR A 160 -15.37 6.50 4.94
C TYR A 160 -15.18 7.39 6.16
N ASP A 161 -14.46 8.50 5.96
CA ASP A 161 -14.24 9.48 7.01
C ASP A 161 -15.46 10.40 7.15
N ARG A 162 -15.84 10.66 8.40
CA ARG A 162 -16.90 11.57 8.78
C ARG A 162 -16.27 12.78 9.46
N PRO A 163 -16.14 13.91 8.74
CA PRO A 163 -15.64 15.12 9.34
C PRO A 163 -16.72 15.81 10.19
N CYS A 164 -16.28 16.46 11.26
CA CYS A 164 -17.03 17.49 11.97
C CYS A 164 -16.17 18.76 11.95
N ASP A 165 -16.72 19.87 11.47
CA ASP A 165 -16.01 21.15 11.31
C ASP A 165 -14.70 21.08 10.49
N GLY A 166 -14.62 20.10 9.58
CA GLY A 166 -13.48 19.91 8.67
C GLY A 166 -12.45 18.88 9.15
N ASP A 167 -12.45 18.53 10.43
CA ASP A 167 -11.56 17.50 10.98
C ASP A 167 -12.26 16.14 11.01
N PRO A 168 -11.59 15.06 10.57
CA PRO A 168 -12.16 13.71 10.64
C PRO A 168 -12.28 13.30 12.11
N VAL A 169 -13.52 13.07 12.56
CA VAL A 169 -13.80 12.64 13.94
C VAL A 169 -14.06 11.15 14.05
N LEU A 170 -14.55 10.56 12.96
CA LEU A 170 -14.96 9.17 12.92
C LEU A 170 -14.62 8.57 11.55
N ALA A 171 -14.14 7.34 11.54
CA ALA A 171 -13.96 6.58 10.31
C ALA A 171 -14.79 5.31 10.35
N TYR A 172 -15.50 5.03 9.26
CA TYR A 172 -16.15 3.74 9.03
C TYR A 172 -15.29 2.91 8.09
N THR A 173 -14.91 1.70 8.49
CA THR A 173 -14.13 0.78 7.65
C THR A 173 -14.98 -0.40 7.24
N PHE A 174 -15.09 -0.60 5.92
CA PHE A 174 -15.74 -1.75 5.31
C PHE A 174 -14.66 -2.63 4.69
N SER A 175 -14.48 -3.84 5.21
CA SER A 175 -13.52 -4.80 4.67
C SER A 175 -14.27 -5.84 3.86
N PHE A 176 -13.96 -5.94 2.58
CA PHE A 176 -14.58 -6.88 1.66
C PHE A 176 -13.62 -7.98 1.26
N THR A 177 -14.16 -9.17 1.03
CA THR A 177 -13.45 -10.31 0.45
C THR A 177 -13.87 -10.54 -1.00
N ARG A 178 -12.90 -10.77 -1.87
CA ARG A 178 -13.12 -11.09 -3.28
C ARG A 178 -13.84 -12.44 -3.39
N GLN A 179 -14.94 -12.45 -4.13
CA GLN A 179 -15.64 -13.68 -4.50
C GLN A 179 -14.97 -14.26 -5.76
N SER A 180 -14.63 -15.55 -5.70
CA SER A 180 -13.98 -16.31 -6.77
C SER A 180 -14.87 -16.54 -7.98
#